data_AF-A0A2A3EPL7-F1
#
_entry.id   AF-A0A2A3EPL7-F1
#
_cell.length_a   1.000
_cell.length_b   1.000
_cell.length_c   1.000
_cell.angle_alpha   90.00
_cell.angle_beta   90.00
_cell.angle_gamma   90.00
#
_symmetry.space_group_name_H-M   'P 1'
#
loop_
_entity.id
_entity.type
_entity.pdbx_description
1 polymer ?
#
loop_
_entity_poly.entity_id
_entity_poly.type
_entity_poly.pdbx_seq_one_letter_code
_entity_poly.pdbx_strand_id
1 'polypeptide(L)'
;MTSFLADVLITAGKLEKVNLHEKISEIQKEITKLKYDVKNFMDDNYVEFTSKLTRDQHLVLKGEKLLEEMNALQKRIDNHVKIELSGSTKELKTLSQALKESNIMLQLSNQLLNLHECIKSIKNYQEEKLYVKVAKTLCHMQTTLYNSQTDLRDLDIYTAIEEEYLNLYTSFLSDTSLLLHERICWIGIDDQNAKAVTLSIKNEFDDIQDLIQSLHYIDNLSNYLHKFSMTLMDYIINPIINDDCSVYVIDEKVFTVEIFKKKKSPGYKSEPLEFLEDIDDYNEIKVNKKINDNTFQLPKCQISKNAKEILDLARNILDEACCSSDTCAIQLFYTCRNFFEMYAGLVPEHHRKFLETIPQQVAMFHNNCMYLAHHLLTLGFEYKDKLPKSLQNLNLTFADQVLVLRDVGSSCFLEHMKYQRNIIFDILKESGLSALGQTSELHPNTERAMRQCNRQLELLKTVWLDVLPENIYCRAVGCIMNSMIEDLIIRVLSVEDIPADVATELVTLFNLIVKRAPQIFPDHQKIYQYVKKWEKFLELIQILGASLKEIEIRWDSGKGPLAQEFTASQVKQLIRALFQNTERRSNLLVNIK
;
A
#
# COMPACT_ATOMS: atom_id res chain seq x y z
N MET A 1 -54.15 -5.60 62.88
CA MET A 1 -54.37 -4.88 61.62
C MET A 1 -53.30 -5.33 60.64
N THR A 2 -53.63 -6.31 59.79
CA THR A 2 -52.85 -6.59 58.59
C THR A 2 -52.87 -5.34 57.73
N SER A 3 -51.69 -4.84 57.37
CA SER A 3 -51.55 -3.60 56.62
C SER A 3 -52.25 -3.76 55.27
N PHE A 4 -53.21 -2.88 54.98
CA PHE A 4 -53.88 -2.73 53.68
C PHE A 4 -52.87 -2.70 52.52
N LEU A 5 -51.63 -2.25 52.77
CA LEU A 5 -50.52 -2.25 51.82
C LEU A 5 -50.09 -3.67 51.39
N ALA A 6 -50.13 -4.65 52.31
CA ALA A 6 -49.76 -6.04 52.01
C ALA A 6 -50.83 -6.74 51.15
N ASP A 7 -52.11 -6.49 51.43
CA ASP A 7 -53.21 -7.00 50.61
C ASP A 7 -53.26 -6.31 49.24
N VAL A 8 -52.95 -5.00 49.16
CA VAL A 8 -52.82 -4.27 47.89
C VAL A 8 -51.63 -4.78 47.06
N LEU A 9 -50.48 -5.08 47.68
CA LEU A 9 -49.30 -5.65 47.00
C LEU A 9 -49.54 -7.09 46.50
N ILE A 10 -50.21 -7.93 47.29
CA ILE A 10 -50.59 -9.30 46.87
C ILE A 10 -51.62 -9.25 45.73
N THR A 11 -52.55 -8.29 45.78
CA THR A 11 -53.55 -8.10 44.72
C THR A 11 -52.92 -7.52 43.45
N ALA A 12 -51.96 -6.59 43.58
CA ALA A 12 -51.19 -6.03 42.46
C ALA A 12 -50.30 -7.09 41.78
N GLY A 13 -49.59 -7.92 42.54
CA GLY A 13 -48.79 -9.03 42.01
C GLY A 13 -49.64 -10.11 41.33
N LYS A 14 -50.85 -10.39 41.83
CA LYS A 14 -51.83 -11.27 41.16
C LYS A 14 -52.39 -10.63 39.88
N LEU A 15 -52.66 -9.32 39.87
CA LEU A 15 -53.13 -8.61 38.69
C LEU A 15 -52.08 -8.56 37.58
N GLU A 16 -50.81 -8.31 37.92
CA GLU A 16 -49.70 -8.34 36.97
C GLU A 16 -49.45 -9.75 36.43
N LYS A 17 -49.56 -10.80 37.26
CA LYS A 17 -49.47 -12.20 36.81
C LYS A 17 -50.56 -12.57 35.81
N VAL A 18 -51.80 -12.11 36.02
CA VAL A 18 -52.92 -12.33 35.09
C VAL A 18 -52.72 -11.53 33.81
N ASN A 19 -52.25 -10.27 33.89
CA ASN A 19 -51.96 -9.44 32.72
C ASN A 19 -50.82 -10.02 31.85
N LEU A 20 -49.77 -10.54 32.48
CA LEU A 20 -48.68 -11.26 31.80
C LEU A 20 -49.20 -12.52 31.11
N HIS A 21 -50.09 -13.28 31.76
CA HIS A 21 -50.67 -14.49 31.17
C HIS A 21 -51.53 -14.17 29.94
N GLU A 22 -52.32 -13.11 30.00
CA GLU A 22 -53.17 -12.65 28.91
C GLU A 22 -52.34 -12.17 27.71
N LYS A 23 -51.28 -11.37 27.95
CA LYS A 23 -50.35 -10.94 26.91
C LYS A 23 -49.54 -12.08 26.29
N ILE A 24 -49.08 -13.05 27.10
CA ILE A 24 -48.37 -14.23 26.58
C ILE A 24 -49.29 -15.06 25.69
N SER A 25 -50.56 -15.24 26.09
CA SER A 25 -51.56 -15.96 25.29
C SER A 25 -51.88 -15.24 23.97
N GLU A 26 -51.94 -13.90 24.00
CA GLU A 26 -52.16 -13.07 22.81
C GLU A 26 -50.97 -13.14 21.84
N ILE A 27 -49.74 -13.02 22.35
CA ILE A 27 -48.51 -13.18 21.57
C ILE A 27 -48.41 -14.61 21.00
N GLN A 28 -48.73 -15.65 21.78
CA GLN A 28 -48.77 -17.03 21.30
C GLN A 28 -49.76 -17.22 20.15
N LYS A 29 -50.96 -16.61 20.23
CA LYS A 29 -51.92 -16.63 19.12
C LYS A 29 -51.36 -15.95 17.87
N GLU A 30 -50.73 -14.79 18.00
CA GLU A 30 -50.12 -14.08 16.86
C GLU A 30 -48.93 -14.84 16.26
N ILE A 31 -48.10 -15.52 17.07
CA ILE A 31 -47.03 -16.40 16.60
C ILE A 31 -47.59 -17.61 15.86
N THR A 32 -48.65 -18.23 16.40
CA THR A 32 -49.29 -19.38 15.75
C THR A 32 -49.92 -18.97 14.42
N LYS A 33 -50.52 -17.78 14.36
CA LYS A 33 -51.05 -17.19 13.13
C LYS A 33 -49.93 -16.90 12.13
N LEU A 34 -48.85 -16.25 12.55
CA LEU A 34 -47.67 -16.00 11.72
C LEU A 34 -47.05 -17.31 11.20
N LYS A 35 -47.01 -18.37 12.02
CA LYS A 35 -46.57 -19.71 11.61
C LYS A 35 -47.43 -20.28 10.49
N TYR A 36 -48.75 -20.21 10.62
CA TYR A 36 -49.66 -20.66 9.55
C TYR A 36 -49.57 -19.78 8.31
N ASP A 37 -49.40 -18.47 8.48
CA ASP A 37 -49.23 -17.53 7.37
C ASP A 37 -47.91 -17.78 6.62
N VAL A 38 -46.80 -18.02 7.33
CA VAL A 38 -45.50 -18.39 6.75
C VAL A 38 -45.56 -19.79 6.13
N LYS A 39 -46.21 -20.75 6.78
CA LYS A 39 -46.38 -22.10 6.23
C LYS A 39 -47.23 -22.08 4.95
N ASN A 40 -48.38 -21.42 4.97
CA ASN A 40 -49.24 -21.27 3.79
C ASN A 40 -48.52 -20.47 2.71
N PHE A 41 -47.73 -19.45 3.07
CA PHE A 41 -46.85 -18.75 2.13
C PHE A 41 -45.81 -19.71 1.52
N MET A 42 -45.18 -20.58 2.30
CA MET A 42 -44.21 -21.54 1.77
C MET A 42 -44.89 -22.61 0.90
N ASP A 43 -46.04 -23.15 1.32
CA ASP A 43 -46.81 -24.15 0.60
C ASP A 43 -47.42 -23.59 -0.71
N ASP A 44 -47.90 -22.33 -0.71
CA ASP A 44 -48.49 -21.67 -1.88
C ASP A 44 -47.44 -21.08 -2.85
N ASN A 45 -46.21 -20.77 -2.39
CA ASN A 45 -45.17 -20.12 -3.23
C ASN A 45 -44.13 -21.07 -3.84
N TYR A 46 -44.01 -22.33 -3.39
CA TYR A 46 -43.04 -23.28 -3.98
C TYR A 46 -43.55 -24.05 -5.20
N VAL A 47 -44.85 -23.94 -5.53
CA VAL A 47 -45.43 -24.55 -6.75
C VAL A 47 -45.39 -23.60 -7.96
N GLU A 48 -45.30 -22.28 -7.78
CA GLU A 48 -45.22 -21.30 -8.89
C GLU A 48 -44.19 -20.19 -8.60
N PHE A 49 -42.90 -20.54 -8.63
CA PHE A 49 -41.76 -19.69 -8.23
C PHE A 49 -41.51 -18.42 -9.07
N THR A 50 -42.35 -18.06 -10.06
CA THR A 50 -42.03 -16.95 -10.98
C THR A 50 -43.09 -15.83 -11.05
N SER A 51 -44.33 -16.01 -10.56
CA SER A 51 -45.41 -15.05 -10.85
C SER A 51 -45.79 -14.09 -9.71
N LYS A 52 -45.24 -14.23 -8.49
CA LYS A 52 -45.63 -13.39 -7.32
C LYS A 52 -44.46 -12.93 -6.42
N LEU A 53 -43.32 -12.55 -7.01
CA LEU A 53 -42.13 -12.01 -6.32
C LEU A 53 -42.35 -10.64 -5.60
N THR A 54 -43.58 -10.16 -5.47
CA THR A 54 -43.94 -8.83 -4.94
C THR A 54 -45.13 -8.89 -3.97
N ARG A 55 -44.82 -9.06 -2.67
CA ARG A 55 -45.53 -8.65 -1.43
C ARG A 55 -44.99 -9.56 -0.30
N ASP A 56 -44.51 -9.14 0.87
CA ASP A 56 -44.81 -7.98 1.70
C ASP A 56 -43.64 -7.68 2.68
N GLN A 57 -43.08 -6.47 2.64
CA GLN A 57 -42.20 -5.91 3.71
C GLN A 57 -42.89 -5.89 5.08
N HIS A 58 -44.22 -5.96 5.10
CA HIS A 58 -45.05 -5.92 6.29
C HIS A 58 -44.93 -7.18 7.17
N LEU A 59 -44.67 -8.36 6.57
CA LEU A 59 -44.47 -9.60 7.32
C LEU A 59 -43.10 -9.64 8.00
N VAL A 60 -42.07 -9.11 7.34
CA VAL A 60 -40.72 -8.98 7.88
C VAL A 60 -40.70 -8.03 9.08
N LEU A 61 -41.24 -6.81 8.92
CA LEU A 61 -41.35 -5.82 10.01
C LEU A 61 -42.17 -6.34 11.20
N LYS A 62 -43.21 -7.15 10.94
CA LYS A 62 -44.02 -7.77 12.00
C LYS A 62 -43.24 -8.84 12.77
N GLY A 63 -42.41 -9.62 12.07
CA GLY A 63 -41.52 -10.63 12.68
C GLY A 63 -40.45 -10.01 13.58
N GLU A 64 -39.78 -8.96 13.11
CA GLU A 64 -38.74 -8.24 13.88
C GLU A 64 -39.31 -7.61 15.17
N LYS A 65 -40.48 -6.97 15.06
CA LYS A 65 -41.16 -6.36 16.21
C LYS A 65 -41.57 -7.40 17.28
N LEU A 66 -42.06 -8.56 16.86
CA LEU A 66 -42.40 -9.66 17.77
C LEU A 66 -41.15 -10.23 18.48
N LEU A 67 -39.99 -10.22 17.83
CA LEU A 67 -38.73 -10.68 18.40
C LEU A 67 -38.23 -9.74 19.50
N GLU A 68 -38.33 -8.43 19.29
CA GLU A 68 -38.00 -7.42 20.32
C GLU A 68 -38.92 -7.54 21.54
N GLU A 69 -40.22 -7.65 21.30
CA GLU A 69 -41.22 -7.79 22.37
C GLU A 69 -41.01 -9.08 23.18
N MET A 70 -40.67 -10.21 22.54
CA MET A 70 -40.35 -11.46 23.23
C MET A 70 -39.05 -11.43 24.02
N ASN A 71 -37.99 -10.81 23.49
CA ASN A 71 -36.72 -10.68 24.21
C ASN A 71 -36.87 -9.78 25.46
N ALA A 72 -37.70 -8.75 25.40
CA ALA A 72 -38.05 -7.92 26.55
C ALA A 72 -38.85 -8.70 27.61
N LEU A 73 -39.76 -9.57 27.17
CA LEU A 73 -40.55 -10.46 28.04
C LEU A 73 -39.69 -11.52 28.73
N GLN A 74 -38.75 -12.13 27.99
CA GLN A 74 -37.78 -13.10 28.52
C GLN A 74 -36.91 -12.47 29.63
N LYS A 75 -36.37 -11.27 29.40
CA LYS A 75 -35.61 -10.52 30.43
C LYS A 75 -36.44 -10.21 31.68
N ARG A 76 -37.72 -9.88 31.52
CA ARG A 76 -38.63 -9.62 32.65
C ARG A 76 -38.92 -10.88 33.45
N ILE A 77 -39.13 -12.01 32.78
CA ILE A 77 -39.36 -13.31 33.44
C ILE A 77 -38.09 -13.77 34.17
N ASP A 78 -36.92 -13.68 33.55
CA ASP A 78 -35.65 -14.07 34.18
C ASP A 78 -35.33 -13.23 35.43
N ASN A 79 -35.72 -11.94 35.43
CA ASN A 79 -35.63 -11.08 36.62
C ASN A 79 -36.66 -11.46 37.71
N HIS A 80 -37.90 -11.83 37.35
CA HIS A 80 -38.95 -12.20 38.31
C HIS A 80 -38.74 -13.60 38.92
N VAL A 81 -38.26 -14.57 38.13
CA VAL A 81 -37.91 -15.92 38.59
C VAL A 81 -36.77 -15.89 39.61
N LYS A 82 -35.90 -14.87 39.55
CA LYS A 82 -34.84 -14.63 40.55
C LYS A 82 -35.37 -14.10 41.89
N ILE A 83 -36.54 -13.45 41.91
CA ILE A 83 -37.09 -12.74 43.08
C ILE A 83 -38.08 -13.64 43.86
N GLU A 84 -38.83 -14.52 43.21
CA GLU A 84 -39.79 -15.41 43.88
C GLU A 84 -39.35 -16.89 43.88
N LEU A 85 -38.40 -17.23 44.76
CA LEU A 85 -38.17 -18.63 45.16
C LEU A 85 -39.01 -18.99 46.38
N SER A 86 -40.28 -19.32 46.17
CA SER A 86 -41.08 -20.35 46.88
C SER A 86 -42.58 -20.09 46.73
N GLY A 87 -43.25 -20.70 45.74
CA GLY A 87 -44.73 -20.74 45.78
C GLY A 87 -45.51 -20.86 44.46
N SER A 88 -44.88 -20.92 43.29
CA SER A 88 -45.58 -21.20 42.02
C SER A 88 -44.65 -21.88 41.01
N THR A 89 -44.27 -23.13 41.29
CA THR A 89 -43.08 -23.76 40.67
C THR A 89 -43.35 -24.69 39.49
N LYS A 90 -44.60 -24.99 39.10
CA LYS A 90 -44.90 -25.87 37.95
C LYS A 90 -45.43 -25.10 36.73
N GLU A 91 -46.45 -24.27 36.92
CA GLU A 91 -47.09 -23.51 35.83
C GLU A 91 -46.18 -22.43 35.22
N LEU A 92 -45.40 -21.71 36.04
CA LEU A 92 -44.39 -20.75 35.56
C LEU A 92 -43.25 -21.43 34.82
N LYS A 93 -42.87 -22.65 35.21
CA LYS A 93 -41.87 -23.46 34.48
C LYS A 93 -42.41 -23.92 33.13
N THR A 94 -43.65 -24.37 33.05
CA THR A 94 -44.29 -24.73 31.76
C THR A 94 -44.49 -23.52 30.85
N LEU A 95 -44.85 -22.35 31.39
CA LEU A 95 -44.92 -21.10 30.63
C LEU A 95 -43.55 -20.65 30.14
N SER A 96 -42.51 -20.70 30.99
CA SER A 96 -41.14 -20.39 30.59
C SER A 96 -40.64 -21.33 29.50
N GLN A 97 -40.95 -22.63 29.58
CA GLN A 97 -40.61 -23.62 28.57
C GLN A 97 -41.33 -23.36 27.23
N ALA A 98 -42.65 -23.11 27.26
CA ALA A 98 -43.42 -22.77 26.06
C ALA A 98 -42.96 -21.44 25.41
N LEU A 99 -42.52 -20.47 26.21
CA LEU A 99 -41.97 -19.21 25.72
C LEU A 99 -40.59 -19.41 25.07
N LYS A 100 -39.75 -20.29 25.62
CA LYS A 100 -38.47 -20.68 25.00
C LYS A 100 -38.68 -21.39 23.67
N GLU A 101 -39.61 -22.34 23.60
CA GLU A 101 -39.98 -23.02 22.35
C GLU A 101 -40.51 -22.05 21.30
N SER A 102 -41.36 -21.10 21.71
CA SER A 102 -41.87 -20.05 20.81
C SER A 102 -40.74 -19.12 20.32
N ASN A 103 -39.72 -18.87 21.16
CA ASN A 103 -38.59 -18.01 20.82
C ASN A 103 -37.70 -18.66 19.76
N ILE A 104 -37.41 -19.96 19.92
CA ILE A 104 -36.67 -20.75 18.94
C ILE A 104 -37.41 -20.78 17.60
N MET A 105 -38.73 -21.01 17.60
CA MET A 105 -39.53 -21.02 16.37
C MET A 105 -39.54 -19.65 15.66
N LEU A 106 -39.61 -18.55 16.41
CA LEU A 106 -39.56 -17.20 15.86
C LEU A 106 -38.17 -16.87 15.30
N GLN A 107 -37.10 -17.27 15.98
CA GLN A 107 -35.73 -17.13 15.51
C GLN A 107 -35.50 -17.89 14.19
N LEU A 108 -35.97 -19.13 14.09
CA LEU A 108 -35.91 -19.91 12.84
C LEU A 108 -36.70 -19.24 11.71
N SER A 109 -37.91 -18.74 12.01
CA SER A 109 -38.74 -18.04 11.01
C SER A 109 -38.07 -16.76 10.50
N ASN A 110 -37.43 -16.01 11.39
CA ASN A 110 -36.69 -14.79 11.01
C ASN A 110 -35.45 -15.11 10.16
N GLN A 111 -34.75 -16.20 10.47
CA GLN A 111 -33.62 -16.65 9.66
C GLN A 111 -34.05 -17.05 8.25
N LEU A 112 -35.15 -17.78 8.11
CA LEU A 112 -35.71 -18.13 6.80
C LEU A 112 -36.14 -16.89 5.99
N LEU A 113 -36.75 -15.90 6.64
CA LEU A 113 -37.11 -14.63 6.01
C LEU A 113 -35.88 -13.86 5.52
N ASN A 114 -34.82 -13.81 6.33
CA ASN A 114 -33.56 -13.17 5.96
C ASN A 114 -32.91 -13.87 4.75
N LEU A 115 -32.89 -15.20 4.73
CA LEU A 115 -32.38 -15.98 3.59
C LEU A 115 -33.19 -15.70 2.31
N HIS A 116 -34.51 -15.60 2.42
CA HIS A 116 -35.38 -15.24 1.29
C HIS A 116 -35.08 -13.82 0.77
N GLU A 117 -34.92 -12.84 1.66
CA GLU A 117 -34.56 -11.47 1.29
C GLU A 117 -33.18 -11.39 0.62
N CYS A 118 -32.23 -12.21 1.09
CA CYS A 118 -30.91 -12.34 0.47
C CYS A 118 -31.01 -12.84 -0.97
N ILE A 119 -31.73 -13.94 -1.21
CA ILE A 119 -31.93 -14.51 -2.55
C ILE A 119 -32.55 -13.47 -3.49
N LYS A 120 -33.58 -12.76 -3.03
CA LYS A 120 -34.24 -11.71 -3.82
C LYS A 120 -33.31 -10.55 -4.14
N SER A 121 -32.55 -10.08 -3.14
CA SER A 121 -31.62 -8.98 -3.30
C SER A 121 -30.47 -9.34 -4.25
N ILE A 122 -29.96 -10.58 -4.19
CA ILE A 122 -28.92 -11.09 -5.10
C ILE A 122 -29.40 -11.01 -6.55
N LYS A 123 -30.60 -11.53 -6.85
CA LYS A 123 -31.15 -11.51 -8.21
C LYS A 123 -31.32 -10.08 -8.74
N ASN A 124 -31.84 -9.16 -7.92
CA ASN A 124 -31.97 -7.76 -8.31
C ASN A 124 -30.61 -7.07 -8.54
N TYR A 125 -29.64 -7.29 -7.65
CA TYR A 125 -28.30 -6.70 -7.79
C TYR A 125 -27.51 -7.28 -8.96
N GLN A 126 -27.77 -8.54 -9.36
CA GLN A 126 -27.20 -9.14 -10.57
C GLN A 126 -27.72 -8.43 -11.84
N GLU A 127 -29.02 -8.14 -11.92
CA GLU A 127 -29.61 -7.36 -13.02
C GLU A 127 -29.04 -5.93 -13.11
N GLU A 128 -28.83 -5.30 -11.95
CA GLU A 128 -28.22 -3.96 -11.84
C GLU A 128 -26.69 -3.95 -12.01
N LYS A 129 -26.04 -5.12 -12.20
CA LYS A 129 -24.58 -5.29 -12.29
C LYS A 129 -23.81 -4.76 -11.07
N LEU A 130 -24.40 -4.82 -9.89
CA LEU A 130 -23.79 -4.37 -8.63
C LEU A 130 -22.99 -5.50 -7.96
N TYR A 131 -21.87 -5.90 -8.57
CA TYR A 131 -21.10 -7.09 -8.19
C TYR A 131 -20.69 -7.12 -6.71
N VAL A 132 -20.22 -5.99 -6.17
CA VAL A 132 -19.80 -5.91 -4.75
C VAL A 132 -20.97 -6.14 -3.79
N LYS A 133 -22.17 -5.66 -4.13
CA LYS A 133 -23.36 -5.89 -3.30
C LYS A 133 -23.77 -7.36 -3.34
N VAL A 134 -23.77 -7.97 -4.52
CA VAL A 134 -24.06 -9.41 -4.69
C VAL A 134 -23.11 -10.26 -3.83
N ALA A 135 -21.81 -10.02 -3.93
CA ALA A 135 -20.79 -10.73 -3.14
C ALA A 135 -21.00 -10.61 -1.62
N LYS A 136 -21.29 -9.39 -1.13
CA LYS A 136 -21.57 -9.17 0.30
C LYS A 136 -22.84 -9.90 0.77
N THR A 137 -23.90 -9.87 -0.04
CA THR A 137 -25.15 -10.58 0.28
C THR A 137 -24.95 -12.10 0.25
N LEU A 138 -24.16 -12.64 -0.68
CA LEU A 138 -23.78 -14.06 -0.70
C LEU A 138 -22.99 -14.47 0.56
N CYS A 139 -22.02 -13.67 1.00
CA CYS A 139 -21.27 -13.93 2.23
C CYS A 139 -22.18 -13.91 3.48
N HIS A 140 -23.12 -12.97 3.53
CA HIS A 140 -24.10 -12.88 4.63
C HIS A 140 -25.07 -14.09 4.63
N MET A 141 -25.51 -14.52 3.45
CA MET A 141 -26.34 -15.72 3.28
C MET A 141 -25.59 -16.99 3.73
N GLN A 142 -24.32 -17.13 3.33
CA GLN A 142 -23.45 -18.23 3.76
C GLN A 142 -23.30 -18.29 5.29
N THR A 143 -23.04 -17.13 5.91
CA THR A 143 -22.88 -17.03 7.37
C THR A 143 -24.16 -17.44 8.09
N THR A 144 -25.33 -17.10 7.52
CA THR A 144 -26.64 -17.44 8.07
C THR A 144 -26.96 -18.94 7.90
N LEU A 145 -26.64 -19.53 6.74
CA LEU A 145 -26.88 -20.96 6.43
C LEU A 145 -26.00 -21.94 7.22
N TYR A 146 -24.73 -21.57 7.42
CA TYR A 146 -23.74 -22.46 8.06
C TYR A 146 -23.49 -22.14 9.54
N ASN A 147 -24.28 -21.25 10.14
CA ASN A 147 -24.18 -20.94 11.57
C ASN A 147 -24.48 -22.18 12.43
N SER A 148 -23.48 -22.62 13.20
CA SER A 148 -23.54 -23.81 14.06
C SER A 148 -24.52 -23.73 15.23
N GLN A 149 -25.09 -22.56 15.50
CA GLN A 149 -25.99 -22.30 16.62
C GLN A 149 -27.48 -22.41 16.23
N THR A 150 -27.79 -22.87 15.02
CA THR A 150 -29.14 -22.80 14.44
C THR A 150 -29.69 -24.20 14.13
N ASP A 151 -30.96 -24.43 14.47
CA ASP A 151 -31.69 -25.68 14.14
C ASP A 151 -32.16 -25.69 12.66
N LEU A 152 -31.59 -24.82 11.82
CA LEU A 152 -31.93 -24.68 10.39
C LEU A 152 -31.73 -25.97 9.61
N ARG A 153 -30.71 -26.77 9.98
CA ARG A 153 -30.35 -28.03 9.32
C ARG A 153 -31.40 -29.13 9.49
N ASP A 154 -32.24 -29.00 10.52
CA ASP A 154 -33.27 -29.99 10.85
C ASP A 154 -34.59 -29.72 10.10
N LEU A 155 -34.63 -28.65 9.28
CA LEU A 155 -35.79 -28.32 8.45
C LEU A 155 -35.73 -29.05 7.11
N ASP A 156 -36.85 -29.62 6.68
CA ASP A 156 -36.97 -30.33 5.38
C ASP A 156 -36.60 -29.44 4.17
N ILE A 157 -36.75 -28.12 4.30
CA ILE A 157 -36.46 -27.12 3.26
C ILE A 157 -34.97 -26.70 3.20
N TYR A 158 -34.15 -27.12 4.18
CA TYR A 158 -32.75 -26.68 4.27
C TYR A 158 -31.94 -27.04 3.02
N THR A 159 -32.12 -28.27 2.53
CA THR A 159 -31.44 -28.80 1.34
C THR A 159 -31.76 -27.98 0.10
N ALA A 160 -33.03 -27.60 -0.10
CA ALA A 160 -33.44 -26.76 -1.23
C ALA A 160 -32.84 -25.34 -1.17
N ILE A 161 -32.74 -24.75 0.02
CA ILE A 161 -32.14 -23.42 0.20
C ILE A 161 -30.61 -23.49 0.02
N GLU A 162 -29.97 -24.56 0.50
CA GLU A 162 -28.55 -24.80 0.28
C GLU A 162 -28.21 -24.99 -1.20
N GLU A 163 -29.03 -25.75 -1.94
CA GLU A 163 -28.88 -25.92 -3.39
C GLU A 163 -29.05 -24.58 -4.13
N GLU A 164 -30.05 -23.76 -3.79
CA GLU A 164 -30.23 -22.43 -4.40
C GLU A 164 -29.05 -21.50 -4.08
N TYR A 165 -28.51 -21.53 -2.85
CA TYR A 165 -27.30 -20.79 -2.50
C TYR A 165 -26.11 -21.21 -3.37
N LEU A 166 -25.87 -22.52 -3.50
CA LEU A 166 -24.76 -23.04 -4.32
C LEU A 166 -24.92 -22.66 -5.79
N ASN A 167 -26.14 -22.69 -6.33
CA ASN A 167 -26.44 -22.25 -7.69
C ASN A 167 -26.15 -20.76 -7.87
N LEU A 168 -26.59 -19.90 -6.95
CA LEU A 168 -26.33 -18.46 -6.99
C LEU A 168 -24.83 -18.15 -6.88
N TYR A 169 -24.13 -18.83 -5.97
CA TYR A 169 -22.68 -18.68 -5.78
C TYR A 169 -21.90 -19.09 -7.02
N THR A 170 -22.17 -20.29 -7.56
CA THR A 170 -21.45 -20.82 -8.73
C THR A 170 -21.72 -20.00 -10.00
N SER A 171 -22.97 -19.58 -10.21
CA SER A 171 -23.35 -18.69 -11.30
C SER A 171 -22.61 -17.34 -11.20
N PHE A 172 -22.69 -16.67 -10.05
CA PHE A 172 -22.01 -15.39 -9.83
C PHE A 172 -20.49 -15.49 -10.01
N LEU A 173 -19.88 -16.58 -9.50
CA LEU A 173 -18.46 -16.80 -9.62
C LEU A 173 -18.03 -17.00 -11.08
N SER A 174 -18.79 -17.81 -11.84
CA SER A 174 -18.55 -18.06 -13.25
C SER A 174 -18.61 -16.77 -14.06
N ASP A 175 -19.68 -15.98 -13.87
CA ASP A 175 -19.91 -14.73 -14.59
C ASP A 175 -18.83 -13.69 -14.26
N THR A 176 -18.51 -13.50 -12.98
CA THR A 176 -17.49 -12.56 -12.52
C THR A 176 -16.10 -12.94 -13.07
N SER A 177 -15.78 -14.24 -13.08
CA SER A 177 -14.50 -14.74 -13.60
C SER A 177 -14.42 -14.55 -15.12
N LEU A 178 -15.50 -14.82 -15.85
CA LEU A 178 -15.58 -14.65 -17.29
C LEU A 178 -15.40 -13.18 -17.67
N LEU A 179 -16.14 -12.28 -17.02
CA LEU A 179 -16.00 -10.84 -17.23
C LEU A 179 -14.57 -10.39 -16.98
N LEU A 180 -13.94 -10.79 -15.89
CA LEU A 180 -12.57 -10.40 -15.60
C LEU A 180 -11.57 -10.91 -16.65
N HIS A 181 -11.77 -12.12 -17.19
CA HIS A 181 -11.00 -12.66 -18.31
C HIS A 181 -11.22 -11.89 -19.63
N GLU A 182 -12.42 -11.35 -19.87
CA GLU A 182 -12.69 -10.49 -21.03
C GLU A 182 -11.99 -9.12 -20.93
N ARG A 183 -11.66 -8.67 -19.72
CA ARG A 183 -10.95 -7.40 -19.46
C ARG A 183 -9.45 -7.54 -19.42
N ILE A 184 -8.96 -8.61 -18.78
CA ILE A 184 -7.54 -8.94 -18.66
C ILE A 184 -7.28 -10.08 -19.65
N CYS A 185 -7.00 -9.72 -20.90
CA CYS A 185 -6.86 -10.67 -21.98
C CYS A 185 -5.40 -11.07 -22.20
N TRP A 186 -5.22 -12.33 -22.53
CA TRP A 186 -3.96 -12.89 -22.98
C TRP A 186 -4.09 -13.36 -24.43
N ILE A 187 -3.11 -13.05 -25.27
CA ILE A 187 -3.05 -13.45 -26.67
C ILE A 187 -1.74 -14.21 -26.89
N GLY A 188 -1.81 -15.35 -27.59
CA GLY A 188 -0.63 -16.16 -27.93
C GLY A 188 -0.24 -17.23 -26.91
N ILE A 189 -1.04 -17.43 -25.85
CA ILE A 189 -0.78 -18.46 -24.83
C ILE A 189 -1.13 -19.88 -25.31
N ASP A 190 -2.21 -20.01 -26.09
CA ASP A 190 -2.72 -21.32 -26.53
C ASP A 190 -1.96 -21.88 -27.74
N ASP A 191 -1.14 -21.06 -28.40
CA ASP A 191 -0.31 -21.47 -29.53
C ASP A 191 1.13 -21.72 -29.06
N GLN A 192 1.52 -22.99 -29.00
CA GLN A 192 2.88 -23.41 -28.61
C GLN A 192 3.98 -22.84 -29.55
N ASN A 193 3.60 -22.40 -30.76
CA ASN A 193 4.49 -21.78 -31.75
C ASN A 193 4.41 -20.25 -31.76
N ALA A 194 3.61 -19.63 -30.89
CA ALA A 194 3.52 -18.18 -30.80
C ALA A 194 4.91 -17.59 -30.52
N LYS A 195 5.33 -16.71 -31.41
CA LYS A 195 6.56 -15.93 -31.23
C LYS A 195 6.34 -14.69 -30.38
N ALA A 196 5.09 -14.31 -30.14
CA ALA A 196 4.74 -13.17 -29.31
C ALA A 196 3.58 -13.52 -28.38
N VAL A 197 3.71 -13.13 -27.11
CA VAL A 197 2.62 -13.18 -26.13
C VAL A 197 2.26 -11.75 -25.74
N THR A 198 0.96 -11.43 -25.74
CA THR A 198 0.46 -10.12 -25.36
C THR A 198 -0.50 -10.23 -24.18
N LEU A 199 -0.23 -9.44 -23.14
CA LEU A 199 -1.16 -9.14 -22.05
C LEU A 199 -1.79 -7.77 -22.33
N SER A 200 -3.11 -7.69 -22.35
CA SER A 200 -3.84 -6.44 -22.55
C SER A 200 -4.90 -6.21 -21.49
N ILE A 201 -4.90 -5.02 -20.89
CA ILE A 201 -5.95 -4.56 -19.98
C ILE A 201 -6.89 -3.63 -20.76
N LYS A 202 -8.12 -4.08 -21.00
CA LYS A 202 -9.15 -3.29 -21.69
C LYS A 202 -9.74 -2.28 -20.72
N ASN A 203 -9.32 -1.03 -20.87
CA ASN A 203 -9.66 0.08 -19.99
C ASN A 203 -10.97 0.80 -20.34
N GLU A 204 -11.79 0.22 -21.22
CA GLU A 204 -13.11 0.76 -21.61
C GLU A 204 -14.16 0.57 -20.50
N PHE A 205 -13.78 -0.04 -19.38
CA PHE A 205 -14.72 -0.55 -18.41
C PHE A 205 -14.27 -0.24 -16.96
N ASP A 206 -15.06 0.56 -16.25
CA ASP A 206 -14.77 1.05 -14.90
C ASP A 206 -15.05 0.02 -13.76
N ASP A 207 -15.56 -1.16 -14.09
CA ASP A 207 -15.99 -2.22 -13.16
C ASP A 207 -14.89 -3.24 -12.79
N ILE A 208 -13.66 -3.12 -13.30
CA ILE A 208 -12.55 -4.05 -12.94
C ILE A 208 -12.30 -4.05 -11.43
N GLN A 209 -12.31 -2.87 -10.81
CA GLN A 209 -12.14 -2.73 -9.36
C GLN A 209 -13.25 -3.48 -8.60
N ASP A 210 -14.50 -3.33 -9.03
CA ASP A 210 -15.66 -3.95 -8.41
C ASP A 210 -15.66 -5.48 -8.58
N LEU A 211 -15.23 -5.98 -9.74
CA LEU A 211 -15.06 -7.41 -10.01
C LEU A 211 -13.98 -8.01 -9.09
N ILE A 212 -12.80 -7.39 -8.98
CA ILE A 212 -11.73 -7.85 -8.08
C ILE A 212 -12.18 -7.83 -6.62
N GLN A 213 -12.85 -6.75 -6.19
CA GLN A 213 -13.35 -6.62 -4.83
C GLN A 213 -14.43 -7.66 -4.51
N SER A 214 -15.30 -7.98 -5.47
CA SER A 214 -16.30 -9.03 -5.31
C SER A 214 -15.68 -10.42 -5.15
N LEU A 215 -14.65 -10.77 -5.94
CA LEU A 215 -13.89 -12.03 -5.80
C LEU A 215 -13.20 -12.15 -4.45
N HIS A 216 -12.77 -11.04 -3.86
CA HIS A 216 -12.21 -11.01 -2.51
C HIS A 216 -13.25 -11.37 -1.46
N TYR A 217 -14.44 -10.76 -1.52
CA TYR A 217 -15.52 -11.02 -0.56
C TYR A 217 -16.05 -12.46 -0.58
N ILE A 218 -15.92 -13.18 -1.70
CA ILE A 218 -16.31 -14.59 -1.82
C ILE A 218 -15.14 -15.57 -1.64
N ASP A 219 -14.02 -15.09 -1.10
CA ASP A 219 -12.78 -15.85 -0.82
C ASP A 219 -12.17 -16.58 -2.03
N ASN A 220 -12.41 -16.11 -3.26
CA ASN A 220 -11.90 -16.74 -4.48
C ASN A 220 -10.85 -15.91 -5.24
N LEU A 221 -10.50 -14.71 -4.74
CA LEU A 221 -9.45 -13.87 -5.35
C LEU A 221 -8.08 -14.56 -5.38
N SER A 222 -7.73 -15.32 -4.34
CA SER A 222 -6.44 -16.03 -4.24
C SER A 222 -6.24 -17.01 -5.40
N ASN A 223 -7.28 -17.75 -5.77
CA ASN A 223 -7.25 -18.70 -6.88
C ASN A 223 -7.05 -17.99 -8.22
N TYR A 224 -7.72 -16.86 -8.44
CA TYR A 224 -7.53 -16.04 -9.63
C TYR A 224 -6.11 -15.48 -9.70
N LEU A 225 -5.62 -14.87 -8.62
CA LEU A 225 -4.27 -14.29 -8.55
C LEU A 225 -3.19 -15.35 -8.75
N HIS A 226 -3.38 -16.56 -8.24
CA HIS A 226 -2.44 -17.66 -8.47
C HIS A 226 -2.34 -18.02 -9.95
N LYS A 227 -3.48 -18.20 -10.64
CA LYS A 227 -3.50 -18.47 -12.08
C LYS A 227 -2.86 -17.33 -12.87
N PHE A 228 -3.28 -16.09 -12.60
CA PHE A 228 -2.72 -14.90 -13.26
C PHE A 228 -1.20 -14.78 -13.05
N SER A 229 -0.72 -14.96 -11.82
CA SER A 229 0.70 -14.91 -11.47
C SER A 229 1.51 -15.97 -12.20
N MET A 230 1.00 -17.20 -12.26
CA MET A 230 1.64 -18.28 -13.02
C MET A 230 1.74 -17.95 -14.50
N THR A 231 0.64 -17.51 -15.11
CA THR A 231 0.62 -17.10 -16.51
C THR A 231 1.59 -15.96 -16.81
N LEU A 232 1.62 -14.94 -15.94
CA LEU A 232 2.55 -13.82 -16.05
C LEU A 232 4.00 -14.27 -15.95
N MET A 233 4.30 -15.17 -15.02
CA MET A 233 5.65 -15.71 -14.86
C MET A 233 6.06 -16.54 -16.07
N ASP A 234 5.22 -17.47 -16.51
CA ASP A 234 5.57 -18.45 -17.54
C ASP A 234 5.71 -17.82 -18.93
N TYR A 235 4.85 -16.86 -19.27
CA TYR A 235 4.77 -16.33 -20.64
C TYR A 235 5.34 -14.92 -20.81
N ILE A 236 5.56 -14.18 -19.73
CA ILE A 236 6.13 -12.84 -19.78
C ILE A 236 7.48 -12.79 -19.07
N ILE A 237 7.52 -13.05 -17.76
CA ILE A 237 8.73 -12.78 -16.96
C ILE A 237 9.86 -13.77 -17.28
N ASN A 238 9.57 -15.07 -17.33
CA ASN A 238 10.56 -16.11 -17.62
C ASN A 238 11.21 -15.94 -19.01
N PRO A 239 10.44 -15.67 -20.09
CA PRO A 239 11.03 -15.35 -21.38
C PRO A 239 11.92 -14.10 -21.35
N ILE A 240 11.51 -13.04 -20.64
CA ILE A 240 12.33 -11.81 -20.52
C ILE A 240 13.69 -12.08 -19.86
N ILE A 241 13.72 -13.00 -18.90
CA ILE A 241 14.95 -13.33 -18.17
C ILE A 241 15.84 -14.29 -18.96
N ASN A 242 15.26 -15.29 -19.63
CA ASN A 242 16.00 -16.45 -20.14
C ASN A 242 16.13 -16.50 -21.67
N ASP A 243 15.33 -15.74 -22.41
CA ASP A 243 15.24 -15.80 -23.87
C ASP A 243 15.58 -14.46 -24.53
N ASP A 244 16.09 -14.51 -25.76
CA ASP A 244 16.39 -13.34 -26.59
C ASP A 244 15.06 -12.77 -27.09
N CYS A 245 14.56 -11.71 -26.45
CA CYS A 245 13.25 -11.15 -26.69
C CYS A 245 13.25 -9.61 -26.72
N SER A 246 12.18 -9.04 -27.25
CA SER A 246 11.89 -7.60 -27.15
C SER A 246 10.52 -7.38 -26.55
N VAL A 247 10.43 -6.35 -25.72
CA VAL A 247 9.22 -6.01 -24.99
C VAL A 247 8.69 -4.67 -25.46
N TYR A 248 7.41 -4.65 -25.83
CA TYR A 248 6.71 -3.48 -26.33
C TYR A 248 5.55 -3.13 -25.40
N VAL A 249 5.49 -1.85 -25.00
CA VAL A 249 4.38 -1.31 -24.23
C VAL A 249 3.65 -0.27 -25.05
N ILE A 250 2.32 -0.41 -25.11
CA ILE A 250 1.42 0.52 -25.80
C ILE A 250 0.43 1.07 -24.78
N ASP A 251 0.38 2.40 -24.66
CA ASP A 251 -0.55 3.15 -23.80
C ASP A 251 -0.61 2.65 -22.34
N GLU A 252 0.48 2.07 -21.83
CA GLU A 252 0.60 1.42 -20.50
C GLU A 252 -0.41 0.29 -20.22
N LYS A 253 -1.10 -0.18 -21.26
CA LYS A 253 -2.24 -1.11 -21.17
C LYS A 253 -2.01 -2.41 -21.90
N VAL A 254 -1.16 -2.39 -22.93
CA VAL A 254 -0.83 -3.55 -23.75
C VAL A 254 0.66 -3.82 -23.61
N PHE A 255 0.98 -5.02 -23.14
CA PHE A 255 2.33 -5.48 -22.89
C PHE A 255 2.59 -6.70 -23.78
N THR A 256 3.49 -6.56 -24.74
CA THR A 256 3.81 -7.64 -25.69
C THR A 256 5.27 -8.05 -25.55
N VAL A 257 5.51 -9.35 -25.39
CA VAL A 257 6.85 -9.96 -25.41
C VAL A 257 7.00 -10.75 -26.69
N GLU A 258 7.91 -10.34 -27.56
CA GLU A 258 8.28 -11.06 -28.77
C GLU A 258 9.60 -11.81 -28.57
N ILE A 259 9.57 -13.14 -28.68
CA ILE A 259 10.70 -14.04 -28.47
C ILE A 259 11.35 -14.36 -29.82
N PHE A 260 12.59 -13.95 -30.02
CA PHE A 260 13.36 -14.23 -31.23
C PHE A 260 14.11 -15.56 -31.13
N LYS A 261 14.71 -15.87 -29.97
CA LYS A 261 15.44 -17.14 -29.73
C LYS A 261 15.25 -17.65 -28.30
N LYS A 262 14.75 -18.88 -28.17
CA LYS A 262 14.60 -19.59 -26.89
C LYS A 262 15.95 -20.08 -26.37
N LYS A 263 16.12 -20.13 -25.04
CA LYS A 263 17.30 -20.63 -24.30
C LYS A 263 18.61 -19.93 -24.63
N LYS A 264 18.52 -18.66 -25.02
CA LYS A 264 19.67 -17.79 -25.15
C LYS A 264 19.35 -16.56 -24.31
N SER A 265 20.02 -16.42 -23.17
CA SER A 265 19.90 -15.20 -22.36
C SER A 265 20.11 -13.98 -23.26
N PRO A 266 19.32 -12.91 -23.10
CA PRO A 266 19.57 -11.66 -23.81
C PRO A 266 21.04 -11.29 -23.70
N GLY A 267 21.61 -10.73 -24.77
CA GLY A 267 22.99 -10.28 -24.79
C GLY A 267 23.15 -9.05 -23.91
N TYR A 268 23.09 -9.20 -22.58
CA TYR A 268 23.24 -8.13 -21.61
C TYR A 268 24.69 -7.65 -21.62
N LYS A 269 25.03 -6.79 -22.58
CA LYS A 269 26.20 -5.93 -22.43
C LYS A 269 25.81 -4.86 -21.44
N SER A 270 26.56 -4.76 -20.35
CA SER A 270 26.47 -3.67 -19.38
C SER A 270 26.93 -2.36 -20.04
N GLU A 271 26.11 -1.83 -20.94
CA GLU A 271 26.21 -0.45 -21.39
C GLU A 271 25.46 0.43 -20.38
N PRO A 272 25.97 1.63 -20.09
CA PRO A 272 25.30 2.55 -19.17
C PRO A 272 23.86 2.78 -19.62
N LEU A 273 22.93 2.80 -18.66
CA LEU A 273 21.54 3.18 -18.88
C LEU A 273 21.52 4.64 -19.37
N GLU A 274 21.55 4.84 -20.68
CA GLU A 274 21.11 6.09 -21.30
C GLU A 274 19.59 6.13 -21.16
N PHE A 275 19.11 6.89 -20.18
CA PHE A 275 17.71 7.28 -20.14
C PHE A 275 17.49 8.23 -21.32
N LEU A 276 16.53 7.89 -22.18
CA LEU A 276 16.03 8.82 -23.18
C LEU A 276 15.61 10.10 -22.45
N GLU A 277 16.26 11.20 -22.83
CA GLU A 277 15.91 12.56 -22.44
C GLU A 277 14.40 12.73 -22.58
N ASP A 278 13.75 13.22 -21.52
CA ASP A 278 12.35 13.65 -21.59
C ASP A 278 12.25 14.75 -22.64
N ILE A 279 11.83 14.38 -23.85
CA ILE A 279 11.42 15.34 -24.87
C ILE A 279 10.07 15.87 -24.42
N ASP A 280 10.12 17.02 -23.75
CA ASP A 280 9.03 17.99 -23.72
C ASP A 280 8.72 18.41 -25.15
N ASP A 281 7.83 17.68 -25.82
CA ASP A 281 7.08 18.26 -26.94
C ASP A 281 5.66 17.69 -26.98
N TYR A 282 4.71 18.53 -26.56
CA TYR A 282 3.30 18.36 -26.82
C TYR A 282 3.09 18.36 -28.35
N ASN A 283 2.92 17.18 -28.96
CA ASN A 283 1.91 16.88 -29.98
C ASN A 283 2.10 15.46 -30.56
N GLU A 284 1.05 14.64 -30.41
CA GLU A 284 0.71 13.42 -31.17
C GLU A 284 1.84 12.58 -31.81
N ILE A 285 2.41 11.64 -31.06
CA ILE A 285 2.82 10.33 -31.59
C ILE A 285 2.52 9.27 -30.52
N LYS A 286 1.69 8.26 -30.85
CA LYS A 286 1.52 7.04 -30.05
C LYS A 286 2.89 6.38 -29.87
N VAL A 287 3.52 6.58 -28.72
CA VAL A 287 4.86 6.03 -28.45
C VAL A 287 4.71 4.56 -28.08
N ASN A 288 4.90 3.67 -29.06
CA ASN A 288 5.30 2.29 -28.78
C ASN A 288 6.67 2.33 -28.11
N LYS A 289 6.71 2.43 -26.78
CA LYS A 289 7.97 2.42 -26.02
C LYS A 289 8.48 0.99 -25.98
N LYS A 290 9.51 0.69 -26.77
CA LYS A 290 10.32 -0.52 -26.56
C LYS A 290 10.97 -0.39 -25.18
N ILE A 291 10.72 -1.35 -24.29
CA ILE A 291 11.39 -1.36 -22.98
C ILE A 291 12.88 -1.61 -23.21
N ASN A 292 13.72 -0.92 -22.43
CA ASN A 292 15.16 -1.15 -22.47
C ASN A 292 15.47 -2.62 -22.13
N ASP A 293 16.32 -3.26 -22.93
CA ASP A 293 16.69 -4.67 -22.76
C ASP A 293 17.32 -4.94 -21.36
N ASN A 294 17.81 -3.90 -20.66
CA ASN A 294 18.37 -3.96 -19.30
C ASN A 294 17.37 -3.67 -18.16
N THR A 295 16.07 -3.54 -18.42
CA THR A 295 15.08 -3.09 -17.41
C THR A 295 15.00 -3.96 -16.15
N PHE A 296 15.21 -5.27 -16.29
CA PHE A 296 15.20 -6.20 -15.14
C PHE A 296 16.59 -6.47 -14.57
N GLN A 297 17.63 -5.82 -15.08
CA GLN A 297 18.99 -6.03 -14.58
C GLN A 297 19.20 -5.29 -13.26
N LEU A 298 19.87 -5.92 -12.30
CA LEU A 298 20.41 -5.20 -11.16
C LEU A 298 21.43 -4.16 -11.66
N PRO A 299 21.27 -2.87 -11.34
CA PRO A 299 22.24 -1.84 -11.71
C PRO A 299 23.65 -2.19 -11.23
N LYS A 300 24.67 -1.84 -12.03
CA LYS A 300 26.06 -2.10 -11.68
C LYS A 300 26.40 -1.51 -10.32
N CYS A 301 26.88 -2.35 -9.40
CA CYS A 301 27.30 -1.97 -8.07
C CYS A 301 28.37 -2.93 -7.53
N GLN A 302 29.06 -2.51 -6.47
CA GLN A 302 29.93 -3.42 -5.73
C GLN A 302 29.14 -4.12 -4.64
N ILE A 303 29.42 -5.41 -4.47
CA ILE A 303 28.93 -6.25 -3.38
C ILE A 303 30.12 -6.89 -2.67
N SER A 304 29.90 -7.28 -1.41
CA SER A 304 30.85 -8.08 -0.67
C SER A 304 30.96 -9.50 -1.24
N LYS A 305 32.13 -10.11 -1.08
CA LYS A 305 32.33 -11.53 -1.40
C LYS A 305 31.34 -12.41 -0.62
N ASN A 306 31.12 -12.09 0.65
CA ASN A 306 30.22 -12.83 1.52
C ASN A 306 28.77 -12.82 0.99
N ALA A 307 28.26 -11.71 0.47
CA ALA A 307 26.91 -11.67 -0.10
C ALA A 307 26.75 -12.64 -1.30
N LYS A 308 27.80 -12.78 -2.11
CA LYS A 308 27.82 -13.79 -3.18
C LYS A 308 27.86 -15.21 -2.60
N GLU A 309 28.75 -15.47 -1.64
CA GLU A 309 28.87 -16.79 -0.99
C GLU A 309 27.57 -17.23 -0.30
N ILE A 310 26.82 -16.29 0.27
CA ILE A 310 25.49 -16.52 0.86
C ILE A 310 24.48 -17.01 -0.19
N LEU A 311 24.44 -16.35 -1.35
CA LEU A 311 23.56 -16.77 -2.43
C LEU A 311 23.98 -18.13 -3.00
N ASP A 312 25.28 -18.37 -3.14
CA ASP A 312 25.82 -19.65 -3.60
C ASP A 312 25.45 -20.79 -2.62
N LEU A 313 25.56 -20.53 -1.30
CA LEU A 313 25.12 -21.47 -0.26
C LEU A 313 23.62 -21.74 -0.33
N ALA A 314 22.80 -20.71 -0.52
CA ALA A 314 21.35 -20.85 -0.67
C ALA A 314 20.99 -21.73 -1.89
N ARG A 315 21.69 -21.55 -3.02
CA ARG A 315 21.53 -22.41 -4.20
C ARG A 315 21.93 -23.85 -3.92
N ASN A 316 23.06 -24.09 -3.25
CA ASN A 316 23.48 -25.44 -2.85
C ASN A 316 22.45 -26.14 -1.96
N ILE A 317 21.87 -25.44 -0.98
CA ILE A 317 20.80 -25.98 -0.11
C ILE A 317 19.56 -26.35 -0.94
N LEU A 318 19.19 -25.52 -1.92
CA LEU A 318 18.05 -25.80 -2.80
C LEU A 318 18.33 -26.95 -3.77
N ASP A 319 19.55 -27.07 -4.29
CA ASP A 319 19.98 -28.20 -5.11
C ASP A 319 19.90 -29.53 -4.32
N GLU A 320 20.30 -29.51 -3.04
CA GLU A 320 20.16 -30.64 -2.12
C GLU A 320 18.67 -30.96 -1.84
N ALA A 321 17.84 -29.93 -1.67
CA ALA A 321 16.40 -30.09 -1.48
C ALA A 321 15.72 -30.79 -2.67
N CYS A 322 16.16 -30.52 -3.90
CA CYS A 322 15.64 -31.18 -5.10
C CYS A 322 15.88 -32.70 -5.13
N CYS A 323 16.94 -33.18 -4.46
CA CYS A 323 17.30 -34.60 -4.44
C CYS A 323 16.84 -35.34 -3.17
N SER A 324 16.18 -34.63 -2.25
CA SER A 324 15.83 -35.11 -0.92
C SER A 324 14.41 -35.65 -0.83
N SER A 325 14.08 -36.35 0.26
CA SER A 325 12.70 -36.73 0.57
C SER A 325 11.84 -35.50 0.82
N ASP A 326 10.52 -35.62 0.64
CA ASP A 326 9.56 -34.51 0.79
C ASP A 326 9.72 -33.75 2.12
N THR A 327 9.87 -34.46 3.24
CA THR A 327 10.05 -33.86 4.56
C THR A 327 11.36 -33.09 4.69
N CYS A 328 12.45 -33.64 4.13
CA CYS A 328 13.76 -33.02 4.15
C CYS A 328 13.82 -31.82 3.19
N ALA A 329 13.22 -31.92 2.01
CA ALA A 329 13.14 -30.83 1.04
C ALA A 329 12.40 -29.60 1.61
N ILE A 330 11.30 -29.81 2.35
CA ILE A 330 10.62 -28.73 3.08
C ILE A 330 11.56 -28.07 4.08
N GLN A 331 12.24 -28.86 4.91
CA GLN A 331 13.14 -28.34 5.93
C GLN A 331 14.30 -27.56 5.32
N LEU A 332 14.91 -28.05 4.25
CA LEU A 332 16.00 -27.37 3.54
C LEU A 332 15.53 -26.07 2.90
N PHE A 333 14.33 -26.05 2.30
CA PHE A 333 13.74 -24.84 1.75
C PHE A 333 13.54 -23.75 2.82
N TYR A 334 12.92 -24.10 3.96
CA TYR A 334 12.75 -23.14 5.06
C TYR A 334 14.09 -22.77 5.73
N THR A 335 15.06 -23.69 5.77
CA THR A 335 16.42 -23.38 6.23
C THR A 335 17.06 -22.32 5.35
N CYS A 336 16.94 -22.45 4.03
CA CYS A 336 17.41 -21.47 3.06
C CYS A 336 16.74 -20.10 3.27
N ARG A 337 15.42 -20.07 3.51
CA ARG A 337 14.71 -18.83 3.87
C ARG A 337 15.23 -18.18 5.15
N ASN A 338 15.36 -18.96 6.22
CA ASN A 338 15.83 -18.48 7.52
C ASN A 338 17.23 -17.86 7.42
N PHE A 339 18.06 -18.33 6.48
CA PHE A 339 19.40 -17.77 6.26
C PHE A 339 19.35 -16.28 5.87
N PHE A 340 18.42 -15.89 5.00
CA PHE A 340 18.25 -14.49 4.59
C PHE A 340 17.64 -13.63 5.69
N GLU A 341 16.69 -14.18 6.45
CA GLU A 341 16.11 -13.50 7.61
C GLU A 341 17.16 -13.25 8.69
N MET A 342 18.00 -14.25 8.97
CA MET A 342 19.14 -14.11 9.87
C MET A 342 20.16 -13.09 9.37
N TYR A 343 20.46 -13.07 8.07
CA TYR A 343 21.35 -12.05 7.50
C TYR A 343 20.81 -10.64 7.75
N ALA A 344 19.52 -10.41 7.46
CA ALA A 344 18.86 -9.13 7.66
C ALA A 344 18.84 -8.70 9.13
N GLY A 345 18.63 -9.63 10.08
CA GLY A 345 18.59 -9.31 11.51
C GLY A 345 19.96 -9.18 12.17
N LEU A 346 20.92 -10.05 11.84
CA LEU A 346 22.19 -10.17 12.57
C LEU A 346 23.28 -9.23 12.06
N VAL A 347 23.35 -8.97 10.74
CA VAL A 347 24.43 -8.13 10.18
C VAL A 347 24.37 -6.70 10.70
N PRO A 348 23.19 -6.03 10.73
CA PRO A 348 23.08 -4.69 11.32
C PRO A 348 23.44 -4.65 12.80
N GLU A 349 23.05 -5.67 13.56
CA GLU A 349 23.31 -5.74 15.00
C GLU A 349 24.81 -5.93 15.29
N HIS A 350 25.42 -6.93 14.65
CA HIS A 350 26.81 -7.30 14.87
C HIS A 350 27.79 -6.23 14.36
N HIS A 351 27.50 -5.63 13.19
CA HIS A 351 28.36 -4.63 12.57
C HIS A 351 27.90 -3.19 12.81
N ARG A 352 26.99 -2.95 13.76
CA ARG A 352 26.39 -1.63 14.06
C ARG A 352 27.40 -0.49 14.01
N LYS A 353 28.48 -0.61 14.79
CA LYS A 353 29.52 0.43 14.89
C LYS A 353 30.11 0.79 13.52
N PHE A 354 30.35 -0.19 12.67
CA PHE A 354 30.91 0.04 11.33
C PHE A 354 29.88 0.65 10.39
N LEU A 355 28.63 0.19 10.43
CA LEU A 355 27.55 0.72 9.60
C LEU A 355 27.18 2.16 9.97
N GLU A 356 27.27 2.52 11.24
CA GLU A 356 27.01 3.88 11.71
C GLU A 356 28.15 4.86 11.36
N THR A 357 29.40 4.39 11.34
CA THR A 357 30.58 5.29 11.25
C THR A 357 31.29 5.28 9.91
N ILE A 358 31.24 4.20 9.13
CA ILE A 358 32.03 4.03 7.89
C ILE A 358 31.11 4.10 6.67
N PRO A 359 31.16 5.18 5.86
CA PRO A 359 30.25 5.37 4.74
C PRO A 359 30.33 4.27 3.68
N GLN A 360 31.52 3.75 3.40
CA GLN A 360 31.71 2.69 2.41
C GLN A 360 31.01 1.38 2.83
N GLN A 361 31.06 1.05 4.13
CA GLN A 361 30.53 -0.22 4.63
C GLN A 361 29.00 -0.24 4.61
N VAL A 362 28.35 0.87 4.96
CA VAL A 362 26.89 0.95 4.86
C VAL A 362 26.39 0.95 3.41
N ALA A 363 27.13 1.59 2.48
CA ALA A 363 26.80 1.55 1.05
C ALA A 363 26.94 0.12 0.49
N MET A 364 28.01 -0.59 0.88
CA MET A 364 28.22 -1.99 0.54
C MET A 364 27.11 -2.88 1.12
N PHE A 365 26.71 -2.66 2.38
CA PHE A 365 25.63 -3.41 3.02
C PHE A 365 24.28 -3.18 2.32
N HIS A 366 23.96 -1.93 1.98
CA HIS A 366 22.79 -1.61 1.15
C HIS A 366 22.80 -2.40 -0.17
N ASN A 367 23.93 -2.38 -0.89
CA ASN A 367 24.04 -3.10 -2.16
C ASN A 367 23.94 -4.62 -1.99
N ASN A 368 24.53 -5.19 -0.93
CA ASN A 368 24.38 -6.61 -0.63
C ASN A 368 22.90 -6.98 -0.46
N CYS A 369 22.16 -6.16 0.30
CA CYS A 369 20.73 -6.39 0.52
C CYS A 369 19.95 -6.29 -0.80
N MET A 370 20.24 -5.29 -1.64
CA MET A 370 19.60 -5.12 -2.95
C MET A 370 19.93 -6.28 -3.91
N TYR A 371 21.18 -6.75 -3.89
CA TYR A 371 21.65 -7.87 -4.68
C TYR A 371 20.96 -9.18 -4.27
N LEU A 372 20.95 -9.49 -2.97
CA LEU A 372 20.27 -10.69 -2.46
C LEU A 372 18.77 -10.61 -2.77
N ALA A 373 18.12 -9.49 -2.46
CA ALA A 373 16.72 -9.28 -2.74
C ALA A 373 16.39 -9.40 -4.24
N HIS A 374 17.27 -8.93 -5.13
CA HIS A 374 17.10 -9.07 -6.57
C HIS A 374 17.06 -10.53 -7.00
N HIS A 375 18.01 -11.36 -6.53
CA HIS A 375 18.02 -12.78 -6.87
C HIS A 375 16.87 -13.56 -6.26
N LEU A 376 16.41 -13.18 -5.07
CA LEU A 376 15.26 -13.82 -4.41
C LEU A 376 13.92 -13.61 -5.14
N LEU A 377 13.82 -12.64 -6.05
CA LEU A 377 12.60 -12.44 -6.85
C LEU A 377 12.26 -13.66 -7.70
N THR A 378 13.27 -14.35 -8.23
CA THR A 378 13.11 -15.46 -9.18
C THR A 378 13.52 -16.80 -8.60
N LEU A 379 14.30 -16.82 -7.50
CA LEU A 379 14.88 -18.05 -6.95
C LEU A 379 13.83 -19.13 -6.63
N GLY A 380 12.67 -18.76 -6.09
CA GLY A 380 11.59 -19.72 -5.82
C GLY A 380 11.05 -20.38 -7.09
N PHE A 381 10.91 -19.59 -8.17
CA PHE A 381 10.44 -20.07 -9.47
C PHE A 381 11.51 -20.93 -10.18
N GLU A 382 12.80 -20.54 -10.12
CA GLU A 382 13.92 -21.28 -10.70
C GLU A 382 14.02 -22.74 -10.22
N TYR A 383 13.54 -23.01 -9.00
CA TYR A 383 13.61 -24.32 -8.34
C TYR A 383 12.25 -25.03 -8.29
N LYS A 384 11.14 -24.36 -8.62
CA LYS A 384 9.78 -24.91 -8.51
C LYS A 384 9.64 -26.27 -9.18
N ASP A 385 10.03 -26.37 -10.46
CA ASP A 385 9.88 -27.60 -11.24
C ASP A 385 10.88 -28.70 -10.86
N LYS A 386 11.97 -28.33 -10.19
CA LYS A 386 13.03 -29.25 -9.76
C LYS A 386 12.74 -29.89 -8.40
N LEU A 387 11.89 -29.26 -7.58
CA LEU A 387 11.50 -29.78 -6.28
C LEU A 387 10.55 -30.99 -6.42
N PRO A 388 10.47 -31.87 -5.40
CA PRO A 388 9.58 -33.04 -5.41
C PRO A 388 8.13 -32.68 -5.75
N LYS A 389 7.42 -33.53 -6.51
CA LYS A 389 6.08 -33.24 -7.04
C LYS A 389 5.04 -32.88 -5.98
N SER A 390 5.15 -33.46 -4.79
CA SER A 390 4.29 -33.14 -3.63
C SER A 390 4.43 -31.68 -3.17
N LEU A 391 5.60 -31.07 -3.40
CA LEU A 391 5.95 -29.70 -3.03
C LEU A 391 5.58 -28.66 -4.08
N GLN A 392 5.39 -29.08 -5.34
CA GLN A 392 5.04 -28.18 -6.45
C GLN A 392 3.67 -27.51 -6.29
N ASN A 393 2.79 -28.13 -5.50
CA ASN A 393 1.47 -27.59 -5.16
C ASN A 393 1.52 -26.61 -3.97
N LEU A 394 2.65 -26.48 -3.28
CA LEU A 394 2.83 -25.51 -2.20
C LEU A 394 3.32 -24.18 -2.78
N ASN A 395 2.84 -23.07 -2.22
CA ASN A 395 3.26 -21.71 -2.59
C ASN A 395 4.63 -21.37 -1.97
N LEU A 396 5.67 -22.09 -2.40
CA LEU A 396 7.06 -21.86 -2.00
C LEU A 396 7.59 -20.60 -2.69
N THR A 397 7.89 -19.56 -1.91
CA THR A 397 8.33 -18.25 -2.42
C THR A 397 9.45 -17.67 -1.56
N PHE A 398 10.09 -16.61 -2.01
CA PHE A 398 10.99 -15.76 -1.21
C PHE A 398 10.53 -14.29 -1.19
N ALA A 399 9.33 -13.99 -1.72
CA ALA A 399 8.85 -12.63 -1.93
C ALA A 399 8.81 -11.78 -0.64
N ASP A 400 8.49 -12.38 0.50
CA ASP A 400 8.52 -11.70 1.80
C ASP A 400 9.96 -11.34 2.22
N GLN A 401 10.92 -12.21 1.97
CA GLN A 401 12.34 -11.98 2.29
C GLN A 401 12.94 -10.86 1.44
N VAL A 402 12.47 -10.70 0.18
CA VAL A 402 12.84 -9.57 -0.69
C VAL A 402 12.50 -8.25 -0.02
N LEU A 403 11.31 -8.15 0.60
CA LEU A 403 10.87 -6.92 1.27
C LEU A 403 11.72 -6.64 2.51
N VAL A 404 11.95 -7.65 3.34
CA VAL A 404 12.78 -7.54 4.56
C VAL A 404 14.19 -7.04 4.24
N LEU A 405 14.85 -7.63 3.24
CA LEU A 405 16.20 -7.23 2.84
C LEU A 405 16.25 -5.81 2.28
N ARG A 406 15.30 -5.44 1.41
CA ARG A 406 15.25 -4.08 0.84
C ARG A 406 15.01 -3.04 1.93
N ASP A 407 14.13 -3.33 2.88
CA ASP A 407 13.82 -2.43 3.98
C ASP A 407 15.03 -2.21 4.88
N VAL A 408 15.68 -3.28 5.36
CA VAL A 408 16.85 -3.14 6.25
C VAL A 408 18.02 -2.44 5.56
N GLY A 409 18.30 -2.80 4.31
CA GLY A 409 19.38 -2.18 3.53
C GLY A 409 19.13 -0.68 3.28
N SER A 410 17.90 -0.32 2.92
CA SER A 410 17.50 1.08 2.69
C SER A 410 17.51 1.88 3.98
N SER A 411 16.94 1.35 5.06
CA SER A 411 16.84 2.00 6.36
C SER A 411 18.21 2.30 6.96
N CYS A 412 19.13 1.33 6.95
CA CYS A 412 20.51 1.55 7.41
C CYS A 412 21.22 2.64 6.59
N PHE A 413 21.09 2.62 5.26
CA PHE A 413 21.72 3.62 4.40
C PHE A 413 21.12 5.02 4.58
N LEU A 414 19.80 5.12 4.74
CA LEU A 414 19.11 6.39 4.99
C LEU A 414 19.52 6.99 6.34
N GLU A 415 19.61 6.20 7.40
CA GLU A 415 20.12 6.69 8.69
C GLU A 415 21.55 7.20 8.58
N HIS A 416 22.41 6.50 7.83
CA HIS A 416 23.76 6.97 7.61
C HIS A 416 23.80 8.26 6.75
N MET A 417 22.95 8.40 5.73
CA MET A 417 22.82 9.66 5.00
C MET A 417 22.40 10.82 5.90
N LYS A 418 21.48 10.59 6.85
CA LYS A 418 21.10 11.60 7.85
C LYS A 418 22.29 11.97 8.73
N TYR A 419 23.07 10.99 9.16
CA TYR A 419 24.31 11.21 9.91
C TYR A 419 25.31 12.09 9.13
N GLN A 420 25.56 11.78 7.85
CA GLN A 420 26.43 12.57 6.98
C GLN A 420 25.93 14.02 6.79
N ARG A 421 24.62 14.19 6.63
CA ARG A 421 24.00 15.53 6.57
C ARG A 421 24.18 16.28 7.89
N ASN A 422 24.03 15.62 9.03
CA ASN A 422 24.17 16.24 10.33
C ASN A 422 25.62 16.70 10.59
N ILE A 423 26.62 15.95 10.13
CA ILE A 423 28.03 16.39 10.16
C ILE A 423 28.19 17.74 9.44
N ILE A 424 27.61 17.88 8.24
CA ILE A 424 27.65 19.14 7.49
C ILE A 424 26.94 20.26 8.26
N PHE A 425 25.78 19.99 8.85
CA PHE A 425 25.07 20.98 9.66
C PHE A 425 25.84 21.41 10.90
N ASP A 426 26.53 20.49 11.57
CA ASP A 426 27.33 20.83 12.74
C ASP A 426 28.55 21.69 12.35
N ILE A 427 29.19 21.38 11.23
CA ILE A 427 30.23 22.25 10.63
C ILE A 427 29.67 23.65 10.32
N LEU A 428 28.47 23.74 9.73
CA LEU A 428 27.85 25.02 9.40
C LEU A 428 27.37 25.80 10.63
N LYS A 429 26.98 25.14 11.73
CA LYS A 429 26.65 25.83 12.99
C LYS A 429 27.88 26.55 13.58
N GLU A 430 29.06 25.94 13.47
CA GLU A 430 30.33 26.50 13.96
C GLU A 430 30.95 27.55 13.01
N SER A 431 30.35 27.78 11.84
CA SER A 431 30.87 28.72 10.83
C SER A 431 30.87 30.18 11.28
N GLY A 432 29.97 30.55 12.21
CA GLY A 432 29.70 31.94 12.58
C GLY A 432 28.60 32.61 11.74
N LEU A 433 28.04 31.93 10.73
CA LEU A 433 26.94 32.45 9.90
C LEU A 433 25.67 32.79 10.70
N SER A 434 25.47 32.18 11.87
CA SER A 434 24.34 32.53 12.75
C SER A 434 24.45 33.94 13.35
N ALA A 435 25.65 34.53 13.36
CA ALA A 435 25.92 35.88 13.83
C ALA A 435 26.14 36.87 12.67
N LEU A 436 25.78 36.48 11.44
CA LEU A 436 25.89 37.35 10.27
C LEU A 436 25.08 38.65 10.50
N GLY A 437 25.70 39.80 10.26
CA GLY A 437 25.10 41.12 10.51
C GLY A 437 25.33 41.69 11.92
N GLN A 438 25.87 40.91 12.87
CA GLN A 438 26.23 41.43 14.21
C GLN A 438 27.63 42.07 14.24
N THR A 439 28.50 41.66 13.31
CA THR A 439 29.87 42.17 13.16
C THR A 439 30.06 42.77 11.77
N SER A 440 30.97 43.74 11.66
CA SER A 440 31.32 44.40 10.41
C SER A 440 32.13 43.52 9.45
N GLU A 441 32.71 42.43 9.95
CA GLU A 441 33.53 41.49 9.20
C GLU A 441 32.93 40.07 9.25
N LEU A 442 33.20 39.28 8.21
CA LEU A 442 32.81 37.88 8.18
C LEU A 442 33.70 37.07 9.12
N HIS A 443 33.09 36.19 9.92
CA HIS A 443 33.86 35.38 10.85
C HIS A 443 34.85 34.46 10.09
N PRO A 444 36.15 34.39 10.48
CA PRO A 444 37.16 33.62 9.76
C PRO A 444 36.87 32.11 9.69
N ASN A 445 36.06 31.60 10.63
CA ASN A 445 35.58 30.22 10.59
C ASN A 445 34.63 29.94 9.42
N THR A 446 34.03 30.95 8.78
CA THR A 446 33.08 30.77 7.68
C THR A 446 33.75 30.06 6.51
N GLU A 447 34.90 30.58 6.05
CA GLU A 447 35.65 29.95 4.98
C GLU A 447 36.11 28.53 5.35
N ARG A 448 36.59 28.35 6.59
CA ARG A 448 37.01 27.04 7.11
C ARG A 448 35.85 26.03 7.06
N ALA A 449 34.67 26.44 7.50
CA ALA A 449 33.47 25.60 7.50
C ALA A 449 33.05 25.23 6.07
N MET A 450 33.05 26.17 5.11
CA MET A 450 32.74 25.85 3.70
C MET A 450 33.73 24.85 3.11
N ARG A 451 35.03 25.04 3.39
CA ARG A 451 36.07 24.10 2.97
C ARG A 451 35.89 22.71 3.60
N GLN A 452 35.48 22.63 4.87
CA GLN A 452 35.19 21.38 5.56
C GLN A 452 33.96 20.68 4.99
N CYS A 453 32.87 21.40 4.70
CA CYS A 453 31.68 20.84 4.06
C CYS A 453 32.02 20.24 2.69
N ASN A 454 32.80 20.96 1.87
CA ASN A 454 33.24 20.44 0.58
C ASN A 454 34.13 19.20 0.74
N ARG A 455 35.04 19.18 1.72
CA ARG A 455 35.85 17.98 2.01
C ARG A 455 34.99 16.78 2.41
N GLN A 456 33.90 17.01 3.14
CA GLN A 456 32.97 15.93 3.49
C GLN A 456 32.28 15.37 2.24
N LEU A 457 31.82 16.22 1.32
CA LEU A 457 31.22 15.77 0.06
C LEU A 457 32.23 15.02 -0.83
N GLU A 458 33.48 15.50 -0.91
CA GLU A 458 34.55 14.80 -1.63
C GLU A 458 34.87 13.44 -1.02
N LEU A 459 34.88 13.33 0.32
CA LEU A 459 35.04 12.03 1.00
C LEU A 459 33.93 11.07 0.54
N LEU A 460 32.66 11.51 0.55
CA LEU A 460 31.54 10.69 0.09
C LEU A 460 31.68 10.28 -1.38
N LYS A 461 32.14 11.17 -2.25
CA LYS A 461 32.48 10.83 -3.64
C LYS A 461 33.47 9.67 -3.70
N THR A 462 34.60 9.79 -3.00
CA THR A 462 35.67 8.77 -3.07
C THR A 462 35.22 7.38 -2.61
N VAL A 463 34.29 7.30 -1.66
CA VAL A 463 33.87 6.02 -1.05
C VAL A 463 32.56 5.46 -1.59
N TRP A 464 31.72 6.27 -2.24
CA TRP A 464 30.42 5.82 -2.75
C TRP A 464 30.35 5.71 -4.28
N LEU A 465 31.10 6.51 -5.04
CA LEU A 465 30.95 6.61 -6.49
C LEU A 465 31.11 5.25 -7.20
N ASP A 466 32.15 4.50 -6.84
CA ASP A 466 32.43 3.20 -7.45
C ASP A 466 31.68 2.04 -6.77
N VAL A 467 31.03 2.30 -5.62
CA VAL A 467 30.34 1.28 -4.82
C VAL A 467 28.86 1.22 -5.19
N LEU A 468 28.16 2.35 -5.14
CA LEU A 468 26.72 2.44 -5.37
C LEU A 468 26.39 2.45 -6.87
N PRO A 469 25.17 2.03 -7.25
CA PRO A 469 24.63 2.39 -8.56
C PRO A 469 24.64 3.92 -8.75
N GLU A 470 24.93 4.36 -9.97
CA GLU A 470 25.11 5.79 -10.28
C GLU A 470 23.90 6.64 -9.89
N ASN A 471 22.68 6.18 -10.18
CA ASN A 471 21.45 6.88 -9.81
C ASN A 471 21.27 7.00 -8.29
N ILE A 472 21.59 5.95 -7.53
CA ILE A 472 21.52 5.94 -6.07
C ILE A 472 22.59 6.86 -5.49
N TYR A 473 23.80 6.82 -6.03
CA TYR A 473 24.88 7.74 -5.67
C TYR A 473 24.45 9.20 -5.88
N CYS A 474 24.08 9.58 -7.10
CA CYS A 474 23.69 10.96 -7.42
C CYS A 474 22.53 11.45 -6.55
N ARG A 475 21.53 10.59 -6.28
CA ARG A 475 20.43 10.94 -5.37
C ARG A 475 20.89 11.14 -3.93
N ALA A 476 21.81 10.32 -3.43
CA ALA A 476 22.32 10.40 -2.07
C ALA A 476 23.15 11.67 -1.84
N VAL A 477 24.19 11.91 -2.64
CA VAL A 477 25.02 13.13 -2.52
C VAL A 477 24.23 14.39 -2.89
N GLY A 478 23.35 14.33 -3.89
CA GLY A 478 22.49 15.44 -4.26
C GLY A 478 21.54 15.86 -3.14
N CYS A 479 20.95 14.90 -2.42
CA CYS A 479 20.11 15.19 -1.25
C CYS A 479 20.89 15.90 -0.13
N ILE A 480 22.08 15.38 0.21
CA ILE A 480 22.95 15.96 1.24
C ILE A 480 23.38 17.38 0.85
N MET A 481 23.80 17.57 -0.41
CA MET A 481 24.20 18.87 -0.95
C MET A 481 23.03 19.85 -1.01
N ASN A 482 21.84 19.40 -1.40
CA ASN A 482 20.64 20.23 -1.39
C ASN A 482 20.32 20.73 0.02
N SER A 483 20.42 19.87 1.04
CA SER A 483 20.24 20.28 2.44
C SER A 483 21.29 21.31 2.89
N MET A 484 22.56 21.12 2.50
CA MET A 484 23.62 22.10 2.78
C MET A 484 23.30 23.46 2.17
N ILE A 485 22.95 23.49 0.88
CA ILE A 485 22.67 24.72 0.14
C ILE A 485 21.42 25.42 0.68
N GLU A 486 20.38 24.66 1.01
CA GLU A 486 19.17 25.20 1.62
C GLU A 486 19.47 25.87 2.96
N ASP A 487 20.30 25.27 3.82
CA ASP A 487 20.73 25.86 5.09
C ASP A 487 21.52 27.17 4.87
N LEU A 488 22.42 27.21 3.88
CA LEU A 488 23.15 28.44 3.52
C LEU A 488 22.20 29.56 3.07
N ILE A 489 21.25 29.25 2.19
CA ILE A 489 20.26 30.21 1.70
C ILE A 489 19.41 30.74 2.87
N ILE A 490 18.92 29.86 3.74
CA ILE A 490 18.09 30.25 4.89
C ILE A 490 18.87 31.19 5.82
N ARG A 491 20.13 30.88 6.13
CA ARG A 491 20.96 31.72 7.00
C ARG A 491 21.13 33.13 6.43
N VAL A 492 21.45 33.26 5.14
CA VAL A 492 21.59 34.57 4.49
C VAL A 492 20.25 35.31 4.46
N LEU A 493 19.15 34.62 4.12
CA LEU A 493 17.82 35.24 4.09
C LEU A 493 17.36 35.73 5.47
N SER A 494 17.79 35.10 6.56
CA SER A 494 17.35 35.44 7.91
C SER A 494 17.96 36.72 8.49
N VAL A 495 18.93 37.32 7.80
CA VAL A 495 19.72 38.43 8.32
C VAL A 495 19.09 39.76 7.96
N GLU A 496 19.03 40.68 8.93
CA GLU A 496 18.39 41.98 8.78
C GLU A 496 19.25 43.02 8.04
N ASP A 497 20.56 42.98 8.22
CA ASP A 497 21.53 43.90 7.61
C ASP A 497 22.84 43.16 7.28
N ILE A 498 23.32 43.30 6.04
CA ILE A 498 24.52 42.65 5.52
C ILE A 498 25.47 43.75 5.00
N PRO A 499 26.61 43.98 5.66
CA PRO A 499 27.61 44.93 5.18
C PRO A 499 28.12 44.59 3.76
N ALA A 500 28.44 45.62 2.97
CA ALA A 500 28.87 45.44 1.57
C ALA A 500 30.14 44.58 1.43
N ASP A 501 31.11 44.74 2.34
CA ASP A 501 32.33 43.93 2.37
C ASP A 501 32.00 42.46 2.67
N VAL A 502 31.12 42.21 3.65
CA VAL A 502 30.62 40.86 4.00
C VAL A 502 29.87 40.22 2.83
N ALA A 503 29.02 40.97 2.11
CA ALA A 503 28.33 40.47 0.93
C ALA A 503 29.32 40.05 -0.17
N THR A 504 30.36 40.86 -0.40
CA THR A 504 31.43 40.58 -1.36
C THR A 504 32.20 39.30 -0.97
N GLU A 505 32.57 39.16 0.31
CA GLU A 505 33.22 37.96 0.82
C GLU A 505 32.33 36.71 0.68
N LEU A 506 31.03 36.79 1.02
CA LEU A 506 30.08 35.69 0.83
C LEU A 506 29.98 35.27 -0.63
N VAL A 507 29.93 36.21 -1.58
CA VAL A 507 29.96 35.92 -3.01
C VAL A 507 31.22 35.14 -3.37
N THR A 508 32.39 35.53 -2.86
CA THR A 508 33.64 34.80 -3.14
C THR A 508 33.60 33.36 -2.61
N LEU A 509 33.10 33.15 -1.39
CA LEU A 509 33.01 31.84 -0.75
C LEU A 509 31.97 30.94 -1.42
N PHE A 510 30.81 31.48 -1.78
CA PHE A 510 29.77 30.72 -2.47
C PHE A 510 30.19 30.35 -3.89
N ASN A 511 30.92 31.21 -4.61
CA ASN A 511 31.50 30.85 -5.90
C ASN A 511 32.54 29.73 -5.80
N LEU A 512 33.23 29.58 -4.66
CA LEU A 512 34.10 28.41 -4.43
C LEU A 512 33.29 27.11 -4.33
N ILE A 513 32.09 27.16 -3.73
CA ILE A 513 31.15 26.02 -3.72
C ILE A 513 30.66 25.76 -5.14
N VAL A 514 30.26 26.79 -5.89
CA VAL A 514 29.80 26.66 -7.30
C VAL A 514 30.84 25.97 -8.18
N LYS A 515 32.13 26.28 -7.97
CA LYS A 515 33.21 25.67 -8.74
C LYS A 515 33.46 24.20 -8.40
N ARG A 516 33.21 23.77 -7.16
CA ARG A 516 33.58 22.42 -6.66
C ARG A 516 32.41 21.45 -6.60
N ALA A 517 31.23 21.90 -6.22
CA ALA A 517 30.05 21.04 -6.05
C ALA A 517 29.68 20.23 -7.31
N PRO A 518 29.71 20.77 -8.54
CA PRO A 518 29.45 19.98 -9.75
C PRO A 518 30.44 18.81 -9.94
N GLN A 519 31.68 18.95 -9.45
CA GLN A 519 32.71 17.92 -9.58
C GLN A 519 32.42 16.68 -8.72
N ILE A 520 31.48 16.77 -7.77
CA ILE A 520 31.05 15.63 -6.96
C ILE A 520 30.32 14.60 -7.81
N PHE A 521 29.59 15.04 -8.84
CA PHE A 521 28.81 14.16 -9.70
C PHE A 521 29.68 13.54 -10.81
N PRO A 522 29.30 12.36 -11.35
CA PRO A 522 29.99 11.75 -12.49
C PRO A 522 29.94 12.66 -13.72
N ASP A 523 28.79 13.31 -13.93
CA ASP A 523 28.57 14.37 -14.91
C ASP A 523 28.16 15.65 -14.16
N HIS A 524 28.84 16.75 -14.47
CA HIS A 524 28.63 18.05 -13.86
C HIS A 524 27.19 18.57 -14.05
N GLN A 525 26.50 18.18 -15.12
CA GLN A 525 25.11 18.62 -15.37
C GLN A 525 24.10 17.97 -14.42
N LYS A 526 24.43 16.82 -13.83
CA LYS A 526 23.54 16.12 -12.89
C LYS A 526 23.24 16.93 -11.63
N ILE A 527 24.04 17.94 -11.30
CA ILE A 527 23.73 18.83 -10.18
C ILE A 527 22.37 19.52 -10.34
N TYR A 528 22.00 19.94 -11.55
CA TYR A 528 20.72 20.60 -11.82
C TYR A 528 19.53 19.64 -11.64
N GLN A 529 19.75 18.33 -11.82
CA GLN A 529 18.72 17.30 -11.63
C GLN A 529 18.54 16.91 -10.15
N TYR A 530 19.65 16.76 -9.42
CA TYR A 530 19.62 16.18 -8.07
C TYR A 530 19.67 17.21 -6.94
N VAL A 531 20.02 18.47 -7.22
CA VAL A 531 20.12 19.55 -6.23
C VAL A 531 19.07 20.62 -6.55
N LYS A 532 17.86 20.43 -6.01
CA LYS A 532 16.69 21.26 -6.31
C LYS A 532 16.87 22.76 -5.98
N LYS A 533 17.68 23.11 -4.99
CA LYS A 533 17.96 24.51 -4.60
C LYS A 533 19.18 25.11 -5.32
N TRP A 534 19.72 24.44 -6.33
CA TRP A 534 20.92 24.88 -7.03
C TRP A 534 20.72 26.21 -7.75
N GLU A 535 19.66 26.35 -8.55
CA GLU A 535 19.37 27.59 -9.28
C GLU A 535 19.08 28.75 -8.31
N LYS A 536 18.27 28.51 -7.27
CA LYS A 536 18.08 29.47 -6.17
C LYS A 536 19.40 29.94 -5.54
N PHE A 537 20.37 29.04 -5.38
CA PHE A 537 21.68 29.39 -4.82
C PHE A 537 22.49 30.25 -5.78
N LEU A 538 22.49 29.93 -7.08
CA LEU A 538 23.13 30.75 -8.11
C LEU A 538 22.52 32.16 -8.16
N GLU A 539 21.20 32.27 -8.12
CA GLU A 539 20.51 33.57 -8.06
C GLU A 539 20.84 34.34 -6.78
N LEU A 540 20.95 33.67 -5.62
CA LEU A 540 21.36 34.33 -4.38
C LEU A 540 22.74 34.99 -4.53
N ILE A 541 23.71 34.29 -5.13
CA ILE A 541 25.06 34.81 -5.37
C ILE A 541 25.01 36.04 -6.27
N GLN A 542 24.17 36.02 -7.31
CA GLN A 542 23.99 37.18 -8.19
C GLN A 542 23.42 38.39 -7.42
N ILE A 543 22.40 38.19 -6.58
CA ILE A 543 21.79 39.28 -5.79
C ILE A 543 22.78 39.90 -4.82
N LEU A 544 23.57 39.08 -4.11
CA LEU A 544 24.56 39.55 -3.13
C LEU A 544 25.62 40.46 -3.76
N GLY A 545 25.94 40.28 -5.04
CA GLY A 545 26.91 41.10 -5.79
C GLY A 545 26.29 42.15 -6.71
N ALA A 546 24.96 42.21 -6.81
CA ALA A 546 24.26 43.07 -7.76
C ALA A 546 23.95 44.47 -7.20
N SER A 547 23.76 45.43 -8.09
CA SER A 547 23.17 46.73 -7.80
C SER A 547 21.64 46.68 -7.78
N LEU A 548 20.99 47.67 -7.16
CA LEU A 548 19.51 47.80 -7.18
C LEU A 548 18.91 47.75 -8.60
N LYS A 549 19.62 48.29 -9.61
CA LYS A 549 19.16 48.28 -11.01
C LYS A 549 19.19 46.88 -11.60
N GLU A 550 20.23 46.11 -11.32
CA GLU A 550 20.36 44.74 -11.80
C GLU A 550 19.32 43.84 -11.14
N ILE A 551 19.06 44.03 -9.84
CA ILE A 551 17.99 43.30 -9.14
C ILE A 551 16.61 43.61 -9.76
N GLU A 552 16.33 44.88 -10.08
CA GLU A 552 15.09 45.27 -10.78
C GLU A 552 14.94 44.57 -12.14
N ILE A 553 16.02 44.54 -12.94
CA ILE A 553 16.05 43.87 -14.25
C ILE A 553 15.86 42.36 -14.11
N ARG A 554 16.50 41.72 -13.13
CA ARG A 554 16.38 40.27 -12.91
C ARG A 554 15.02 39.87 -12.35
N TRP A 555 14.35 40.76 -11.63
CA TRP A 555 12.97 40.56 -11.17
C TRP A 555 11.97 40.62 -12.33
N ASP A 556 12.18 41.53 -13.29
CA ASP A 556 11.37 41.74 -14.49
C ASP A 556 9.86 41.66 -14.22
N SER A 557 9.38 42.50 -13.29
CA SER A 557 7.97 42.53 -12.87
C SER A 557 7.36 41.16 -12.49
N GLY A 558 8.17 40.25 -11.94
CA GLY A 558 7.74 38.91 -11.51
C GLY A 558 7.85 37.83 -12.58
N LYS A 559 8.50 38.12 -13.72
CA LYS A 559 8.72 37.17 -14.83
C LYS A 559 10.18 36.79 -15.06
N GLY A 560 11.10 37.49 -14.41
CA GLY A 560 12.53 37.27 -14.58
C GLY A 560 13.06 36.04 -13.83
N PRO A 561 14.33 35.67 -14.04
CA PRO A 561 14.95 34.50 -13.41
C PRO A 561 14.89 34.55 -11.87
N LEU A 562 14.94 35.75 -11.29
CA LEU A 562 14.83 35.92 -9.85
C LEU A 562 13.46 35.53 -9.30
N ALA A 563 12.39 35.80 -10.05
CA ALA A 563 11.01 35.53 -9.64
C ALA A 563 10.62 34.05 -9.74
N GLN A 564 11.35 33.27 -10.54
CA GLN A 564 11.20 31.82 -10.62
C GLN A 564 11.68 31.14 -9.32
N GLU A 565 12.76 31.65 -8.72
CA GLU A 565 13.41 31.03 -7.57
C GLU A 565 13.06 31.65 -6.21
N PHE A 566 12.69 32.94 -6.17
CA PHE A 566 12.41 33.68 -4.94
C PHE A 566 11.02 34.30 -4.93
N THR A 567 10.40 34.30 -3.75
CA THR A 567 9.15 35.02 -3.54
C THR A 567 9.41 36.52 -3.40
N ALA A 568 8.41 37.34 -3.74
CA ALA A 568 8.48 38.79 -3.56
C ALA A 568 8.89 39.21 -2.14
N SER A 569 8.43 38.47 -1.12
CA SER A 569 8.81 38.71 0.29
C SER A 569 10.30 38.51 0.53
N GLN A 570 10.86 37.40 0.02
CA GLN A 570 12.29 37.08 0.16
C GLN A 570 13.17 38.10 -0.57
N VAL A 571 12.78 38.51 -1.78
CA VAL A 571 13.53 39.55 -2.53
C VAL A 571 13.48 40.89 -1.79
N LYS A 572 12.31 41.28 -1.26
CA LYS A 572 12.20 42.49 -0.43
C LYS A 572 13.12 42.41 0.79
N GLN A 573 13.16 41.27 1.47
CA GLN A 573 14.03 41.07 2.63
C GLN A 573 15.51 41.23 2.27
N LEU A 574 15.97 40.59 1.18
CA LEU A 574 17.34 40.74 0.68
C LEU A 574 17.69 42.20 0.32
N ILE A 575 16.78 42.90 -0.38
CA ILE A 575 16.99 44.34 -0.70
C ILE A 575 17.08 45.18 0.58
N ARG A 576 16.29 44.85 1.61
CA ARG A 576 16.35 45.56 2.89
C ARG A 576 17.68 45.33 3.60
N ALA A 577 18.22 44.11 3.49
CA ALA A 577 19.46 43.70 4.14
C ALA A 577 20.71 44.22 3.42
N LEU A 578 20.70 44.36 2.10
CA LEU A 578 21.92 44.72 1.33
C LEU A 578 22.10 46.22 1.08
N PHE A 579 21.03 47.02 1.13
CA PHE A 579 21.07 48.42 0.71
C PHE A 579 20.53 49.34 1.78
N GLN A 580 21.17 50.49 2.00
CA GLN A 580 20.66 51.54 2.88
C GLN A 580 19.31 52.10 2.41
N ASN A 581 18.54 52.68 3.34
CA ASN A 581 17.25 53.25 3.03
C ASN A 581 17.39 54.50 2.15
N THR A 582 17.09 54.35 0.86
CA THR A 582 17.12 55.41 -0.15
C THR A 582 15.78 55.49 -0.86
N GLU A 583 15.49 56.62 -1.50
CA GLU A 583 14.27 56.80 -2.30
C GLU A 583 14.18 55.76 -3.43
N ARG A 584 15.33 55.47 -4.08
CA ARG A 584 15.45 54.43 -5.11
C ARG A 584 15.13 53.03 -4.58
N ARG A 585 15.64 52.68 -3.39
CA ARG A 585 15.30 51.40 -2.72
C ARG A 585 13.80 51.33 -2.42
N SER A 586 13.22 52.40 -1.89
CA SER A 586 11.80 52.46 -1.53
C SER A 586 10.90 52.27 -2.75
N ASN A 587 11.21 52.94 -3.86
CA ASN A 587 10.49 52.79 -5.13
C ASN A 587 10.55 51.36 -5.67
N LEU A 588 11.73 50.72 -5.64
CA LEU A 588 11.87 49.33 -6.07
C LEU A 588 11.08 48.35 -5.19
N LEU A 589 11.08 48.54 -3.87
CA LEU A 589 10.33 47.69 -2.94
C LEU A 589 8.80 47.75 -3.16
N VAL A 590 8.29 48.86 -3.68
CA VAL A 590 6.86 49.02 -4.06
C VAL A 590 6.55 48.28 -5.36
N ASN A 591 7.49 48.25 -6.31
CA ASN A 591 7.33 47.63 -7.62
C ASN A 591 7.38 46.09 -7.58
N ILE A 592 8.08 45.52 -6.58
CA ILE A 592 8.12 44.07 -6.35
C ILE A 592 6.81 43.65 -5.68
N LYS A 593 5.97 42.85 -6.34
CA LYS A 593 4.67 42.38 -5.82
C LYS A 593 4.61 40.87 -5.70
#